data_AF-A0A9W9K2Q0-F1
#
_entry.id   AF-A0A9W9K2Q0-F1
#
_cell.length_a   1.000
_cell.length_b   1.000
_cell.length_c   1.000
_cell.angle_alpha   90.00
_cell.angle_beta   90.00
_cell.angle_gamma   90.00
#
_symmetry.space_group_name_H-M   'P 1'
#
loop_
_entity.id
_entity.type
_entity.pdbx_description
1 polymer ?
#
loop_
_entity_poly.entity_id
_entity_poly.type
_entity_poly.pdbx_seq_one_letter_code
_entity_poly.pdbx_strand_id
1 'polypeptide(L)'
;MEIPETAVQNIQKFDQNRHAAEIESINQPLSATELHAYARRLDGTLQQLQDQVRRQEEDLKKLREVRTHGLSDGGDDRWARVQQARRAKKAYESLLQAEVRLPTTESVLPSLLAVEETGQLIKEGKFSVSVTAEKLSADRERLRIEEANLRDSRAIASGLRERIQRIRDANARKREQTPAQVAQEVVAEQKKKNKDKDRASNDLREALENFIDETLAPMLAAEDLGGPTVGDAPEVSDTTLNAGYTAHGKPKKSKLPEEPEQSNQQRIDQFLQRNTNHSNSTNKRQVAAKEMHELLNALLEADFSYIDLVRDSAASRFLIKAKVAQFHPRDARRLRLIDFGRSLGS
;
A
#
# COMPACT_ATOMS: atom_id res chain seq x y z
N MET A 1 26.81 -0.98 -2.61
CA MET A 1 27.89 -0.99 -1.61
C MET A 1 27.91 -2.36 -0.99
N GLU A 2 28.95 -3.14 -1.26
CA GLU A 2 29.13 -4.46 -0.66
C GLU A 2 29.63 -4.26 0.77
N ILE A 3 28.91 -4.81 1.74
CA ILE A 3 29.35 -4.81 3.13
C ILE A 3 30.51 -5.81 3.21
N PRO A 4 31.69 -5.43 3.72
CA PRO A 4 32.82 -6.34 3.81
C PRO A 4 32.45 -7.55 4.69
N GLU A 5 32.69 -8.77 4.19
CA GLU A 5 32.34 -10.02 4.87
C GLU A 5 32.91 -10.11 6.30
N THR A 6 34.06 -9.47 6.53
CA THR A 6 34.69 -9.35 7.85
C THR A 6 33.83 -8.60 8.86
N ALA A 7 33.10 -7.58 8.44
CA ALA A 7 32.19 -6.83 9.31
C ALA A 7 30.99 -7.68 9.72
N VAL A 8 30.43 -8.46 8.79
CA VAL A 8 29.31 -9.38 9.06
C VAL A 8 29.73 -10.47 10.06
N GLN A 9 30.91 -11.05 9.86
CA GLN A 9 31.46 -12.05 10.79
C GLN A 9 31.69 -11.47 12.19
N ASN A 10 32.18 -10.22 12.29
CA ASN A 10 32.37 -9.56 13.58
C ASN A 10 31.05 -9.29 14.31
N ILE A 11 30.00 -8.91 13.58
CA ILE A 11 28.66 -8.72 14.15
C ILE A 11 28.11 -10.04 14.68
N GLN A 12 28.25 -11.14 13.91
CA GLN A 12 27.80 -12.47 14.34
C GLN A 12 28.55 -12.97 15.58
N LYS A 13 29.87 -12.78 15.63
CA LYS A 13 30.68 -13.13 16.81
C LYS A 13 30.26 -12.32 18.03
N PHE A 14 29.99 -11.02 17.85
CA PHE A 14 29.51 -10.17 18.94
C PHE A 14 28.17 -10.66 19.49
N ASP A 15 27.24 -11.02 18.62
CA ASP A 15 25.92 -11.53 18.99
C ASP A 15 26.01 -12.86 19.78
N GLN A 16 26.86 -13.77 19.32
CA GLN A 16 27.14 -15.04 20.02
C GLN A 16 27.76 -14.81 21.40
N ASN A 17 28.76 -13.92 21.50
CA ASN A 17 29.41 -13.60 22.76
C ASN A 17 28.44 -12.92 23.74
N ARG A 18 27.57 -12.03 23.24
CA ARG A 18 26.51 -11.41 24.03
C ARG A 18 25.56 -12.47 24.59
N HIS A 19 25.06 -13.36 23.74
CA HIS A 19 24.15 -14.42 24.17
C HIS A 19 24.79 -15.37 25.18
N ALA A 20 26.06 -15.73 25.00
CA ALA A 20 26.81 -16.52 25.97
C ALA A 20 26.89 -15.80 27.33
N ALA A 21 27.25 -14.51 27.33
CA ALA A 21 27.32 -13.70 28.55
C ALA A 21 25.95 -13.52 29.24
N GLU A 22 24.87 -13.37 28.46
CA GLU A 22 23.50 -13.33 29.01
C GLU A 22 23.13 -14.65 29.69
N ILE A 23 23.43 -15.78 29.06
CA ILE A 23 23.18 -17.11 29.63
C ILE A 23 24.00 -17.31 30.91
N GLU A 24 25.28 -16.93 30.91
CA GLU A 24 26.12 -16.97 32.12
C GLU A 24 25.54 -16.11 33.26
N SER A 25 25.05 -14.90 32.95
CA SER A 25 24.44 -14.00 33.93
C SER A 25 23.13 -14.55 34.53
N ILE A 26 22.35 -15.29 33.72
CA ILE A 26 21.12 -15.96 34.18
C ILE A 26 21.45 -17.15 35.08
N ASN A 27 22.51 -17.89 34.74
CA ASN A 27 22.92 -19.08 35.48
C ASN A 27 23.62 -18.76 36.81
N GLN A 28 24.25 -17.60 36.92
CA GLN A 28 24.92 -17.11 38.13
C GLN A 28 24.32 -15.76 38.55
N PRO A 29 23.10 -15.73 39.12
CA PRO A 29 22.56 -14.51 39.67
C PRO A 29 23.44 -14.04 40.84
N LEU A 30 23.68 -12.72 40.91
CA LEU A 30 24.37 -12.08 42.03
C LEU A 30 23.74 -12.52 43.35
N SER A 31 24.56 -13.03 44.27
CA SER A 31 24.07 -13.47 45.56
C SER A 31 23.50 -12.29 46.35
N ALA A 32 22.45 -12.53 47.14
CA ALA A 32 21.83 -11.48 47.95
C ALA A 32 22.84 -10.79 48.88
N THR A 33 23.87 -11.52 49.33
CA THR A 33 24.96 -11.03 50.18
C THR A 33 25.90 -10.08 49.44
N GLU A 34 26.23 -10.35 48.17
CA GLU A 34 27.04 -9.45 47.34
C GLU A 34 26.30 -8.14 47.03
N LEU A 35 25.00 -8.22 46.75
CA LEU A 35 24.16 -7.02 46.55
C LEU A 35 24.10 -6.15 47.81
N HIS A 36 23.96 -6.75 48.98
CA HIS A 36 23.97 -6.01 50.25
C HIS A 36 25.35 -5.41 50.56
N ALA A 37 26.43 -6.12 50.26
CA ALA A 37 27.79 -5.58 50.41
C ALA A 37 28.05 -4.40 49.47
N TYR A 38 27.57 -4.49 48.23
CA TYR A 38 27.63 -3.41 47.25
C TYR A 38 26.82 -2.18 47.69
N ALA A 39 25.58 -2.37 48.17
CA ALA A 39 24.75 -1.29 48.68
C ALA A 39 25.42 -0.52 49.83
N ARG A 40 26.02 -1.24 50.79
CA ARG A 40 26.77 -0.60 51.90
C ARG A 40 27.97 0.21 51.41
N ARG A 41 28.69 -0.29 50.40
CA ARG A 41 29.81 0.47 49.79
C ARG A 41 29.30 1.73 49.10
N LEU A 42 28.18 1.64 48.40
CA LEU A 42 27.54 2.79 47.75
C LEU A 42 27.16 3.85 48.79
N ASP A 43 26.47 3.47 49.86
CA ASP A 43 26.10 4.37 50.96
C ASP A 43 27.33 5.03 51.60
N GLY A 44 28.40 4.25 51.81
CA GLY A 44 29.67 4.76 52.32
C GLY A 44 30.32 5.80 51.39
N THR A 45 30.38 5.52 50.09
CA THR A 45 30.90 6.48 49.10
C THR A 45 30.05 7.74 48.99
N LEU A 46 28.72 7.60 49.11
CA LEU A 46 27.78 8.72 49.07
C LEU A 46 28.01 9.66 50.26
N GLN A 47 28.12 9.10 51.47
CA GLN A 47 28.43 9.88 52.67
C GLN A 47 29.78 10.59 52.56
N GLN A 48 30.82 9.89 52.09
CA GLN A 48 32.15 10.49 51.88
C GLN A 48 32.11 11.67 50.90
N LEU A 49 31.40 11.53 49.78
CA LEU A 49 31.24 12.61 48.81
C LEU A 49 30.44 13.78 49.39
N GLN A 50 29.35 13.51 50.10
CA GLN A 50 28.55 14.56 50.73
C GLN A 50 29.36 15.34 51.78
N ASP A 51 30.14 14.63 52.59
CA ASP A 51 31.03 15.27 53.57
C ASP A 51 32.14 16.08 52.88
N GLN A 52 32.69 15.58 51.77
CA GLN A 52 33.68 16.32 50.99
C GLN A 52 33.10 17.59 50.39
N VAL A 53 31.89 17.52 49.81
CA VAL A 53 31.19 18.69 49.27
C VAL A 53 30.91 19.69 50.38
N ARG A 54 30.39 19.25 51.54
CA ARG A 54 30.16 20.13 52.70
C ARG A 54 31.43 20.81 53.19
N ARG A 55 32.53 20.08 53.32
CA ARG A 55 33.83 20.66 53.71
C ARG A 55 34.30 21.71 52.71
N GLN A 56 34.20 21.41 51.41
CA GLN A 56 34.57 22.36 50.36
C GLN A 56 33.67 23.60 50.37
N GLU A 57 32.36 23.44 50.58
CA GLU A 57 31.42 24.55 50.70
C GLU A 57 31.70 25.41 51.94
N GLU A 58 31.99 24.81 53.08
CA GLU A 58 32.38 25.52 54.30
C GLU A 58 33.69 26.28 54.11
N ASP A 59 34.70 25.65 53.50
CA ASP A 59 35.96 26.31 53.18
C ASP A 59 35.76 27.46 52.19
N LEU A 60 34.90 27.30 51.19
CA LEU A 60 34.50 28.38 50.29
C LEU A 60 33.78 29.51 51.03
N LYS A 61 32.90 29.20 51.98
CA LYS A 61 32.22 30.22 52.81
C LYS A 61 33.22 30.98 53.67
N LYS A 62 34.13 30.30 54.37
CA LYS A 62 35.22 30.93 55.13
C LYS A 62 36.09 31.82 54.26
N LEU A 63 36.46 31.34 53.05
CA LEU A 63 37.23 32.14 52.10
C LEU A 63 36.46 33.36 51.60
N ARG A 64 35.14 33.27 51.42
CA ARG A 64 34.29 34.41 51.04
C ARG A 64 34.14 35.42 52.18
N GLU A 65 34.02 34.96 53.42
CA GLU A 65 33.97 35.84 54.60
C GLU A 65 35.29 36.58 54.82
N VAL A 66 36.43 35.87 54.68
CA VAL A 66 37.77 36.46 54.74
C VAL A 66 38.04 37.37 53.54
N ARG A 67 37.51 37.04 52.35
CA ARG A 67 37.60 37.85 51.13
C ARG A 67 36.37 38.72 50.89
N THR A 68 35.70 39.21 51.94
CA THR A 68 34.70 40.30 51.84
C THR A 68 35.26 41.56 51.17
N HIS A 69 36.58 41.67 51.05
CA HIS A 69 37.29 42.60 50.17
C HIS A 69 37.57 41.92 48.81
N GLY A 70 36.51 41.45 48.17
CA GLY A 70 36.59 40.66 46.94
C GLY A 70 36.56 41.55 45.71
N LEU A 71 37.60 41.44 44.88
CA LEU A 71 37.59 41.76 43.46
C LEU A 71 36.89 43.11 43.16
N SER A 72 37.61 44.22 43.38
CA SER A 72 37.14 45.56 42.99
C SER A 72 36.38 45.45 41.68
N ASP A 73 35.07 45.76 41.75
CA ASP A 73 34.24 45.92 40.56
C ASP A 73 35.03 46.79 39.59
N GLY A 74 35.17 46.30 38.37
CA GLY A 74 36.29 46.61 37.49
C GLY A 74 36.43 48.11 37.26
N GLY A 75 37.24 48.78 38.09
CA GLY A 75 37.61 50.16 37.89
C GLY A 75 38.15 50.33 36.46
N ASP A 76 37.94 51.51 35.88
CA ASP A 76 38.30 51.83 34.49
C ASP A 76 39.81 51.70 34.17
N ASP A 77 40.62 51.36 35.16
CA ASP A 77 42.06 51.10 35.02
C ASP A 77 42.35 49.82 34.24
N ARG A 78 42.76 49.99 32.98
CA ARG A 78 43.24 48.92 32.08
C ARG A 78 44.32 48.07 32.73
N TRP A 79 45.19 48.67 33.54
CA TRP A 79 46.30 47.96 34.19
C TRP A 79 45.82 47.04 35.31
N ALA A 80 44.80 47.45 36.08
CA ALA A 80 44.19 46.61 37.11
C ALA A 80 43.56 45.34 36.50
N ARG A 81 42.88 45.48 35.35
CA ARG A 81 42.31 44.35 34.60
C ARG A 81 43.39 43.38 34.10
N VAL A 82 44.52 43.89 33.59
CA VAL A 82 45.65 43.06 33.15
C VAL A 82 46.26 42.30 34.33
N GLN A 83 46.41 42.93 35.50
CA GLN A 83 46.93 42.24 36.68
C GLN A 83 45.96 41.17 37.21
N GLN A 84 44.65 41.43 37.19
CA GLN A 84 43.65 40.43 37.51
C GLN A 84 43.72 39.23 36.57
N ALA A 85 43.82 39.46 35.26
CA ALA A 85 43.98 38.41 34.27
C ALA A 85 45.27 37.59 34.47
N ARG A 86 46.39 38.24 34.80
CA ARG A 86 47.65 37.56 35.13
C ARG A 86 47.55 36.71 36.41
N ARG A 87 46.85 37.21 37.44
CA ARG A 87 46.59 36.47 38.68
C ARG A 87 45.68 35.26 38.41
N ALA A 88 44.62 35.44 37.63
CA ALA A 88 43.73 34.35 37.23
C ALA A 88 44.48 33.30 36.40
N LYS A 89 45.29 33.71 35.42
CA LYS A 89 46.14 32.80 34.63
C LYS A 89 47.04 31.96 35.53
N LYS A 90 47.79 32.60 36.44
CA LYS A 90 48.66 31.90 37.40
C LYS A 90 47.88 30.95 38.30
N ALA A 91 46.68 31.33 38.74
CA ALA A 91 45.82 30.48 39.55
C ALA A 91 45.36 29.23 38.77
N TYR A 92 44.93 29.38 37.51
CA TYR A 92 44.57 28.24 36.66
C TYR A 92 45.77 27.34 36.35
N GLU A 93 46.95 27.93 36.05
CA GLU A 93 48.19 27.15 35.85
C GLU A 93 48.56 26.35 37.11
N SER A 94 48.38 26.93 38.31
CA SER A 94 48.60 26.21 39.57
C SER A 94 47.56 25.12 39.83
N LEU A 95 46.31 25.30 39.37
CA LEU A 95 45.24 24.33 39.54
C LEU A 95 45.44 23.13 38.61
N LEU A 96 45.93 23.35 37.38
CA LEU A 96 46.30 22.28 36.45
C LEU A 96 47.47 21.43 36.97
N GLN A 97 48.37 22.00 37.77
CA GLN A 97 49.49 21.29 38.39
C GLN A 97 49.12 20.59 39.71
N ALA A 98 47.98 20.94 40.30
CA ALA A 98 47.53 20.32 41.55
C ALA A 98 46.93 18.93 41.26
N GLU A 99 47.25 17.96 42.12
CA GLU A 99 46.67 16.62 42.01
C GLU A 99 45.16 16.68 42.25
N VAL A 100 44.41 16.13 41.30
CA VAL A 100 42.96 15.99 41.39
C VAL A 100 42.65 14.96 42.47
N ARG A 101 41.84 15.35 43.47
CA ARG A 101 41.32 14.41 44.47
C ARG A 101 40.28 13.49 43.81
N LEU A 102 40.77 12.42 43.21
CA LEU A 102 39.94 11.33 42.72
C LEU A 102 39.54 10.42 43.90
N PRO A 103 38.33 9.84 43.88
CA PRO A 103 37.95 8.86 44.87
C PRO A 103 38.85 7.62 44.78
N THR A 104 39.02 6.91 45.90
CA THR A 104 39.92 5.75 45.97
C THR A 104 39.46 4.61 45.03
N THR A 105 40.36 3.69 44.69
CA THR A 105 40.05 2.52 43.86
C THR A 105 39.02 1.56 44.49
N GLU A 106 38.75 1.70 45.78
CA GLU A 106 37.67 0.99 46.48
C GLU A 106 36.29 1.63 46.28
N SER A 107 36.24 2.83 45.68
CA SER A 107 34.99 3.52 45.39
C SER A 107 34.23 2.86 44.26
N VAL A 108 32.91 2.84 44.40
CA VAL A 108 31.97 2.27 43.43
C VAL A 108 31.66 3.25 42.28
N LEU A 109 32.14 4.50 42.38
CA LEU A 109 31.82 5.59 41.45
C LEU A 109 32.29 5.33 40.01
N PRO A 110 33.52 4.85 39.75
CA PRO A 110 33.96 4.59 38.38
C PRO A 110 33.09 3.53 37.68
N SER A 111 32.70 2.47 38.41
CA SER A 111 31.80 1.45 37.89
C SER A 111 30.39 1.99 37.64
N LEU A 112 29.86 2.83 38.53
CA LEU A 112 28.52 3.40 38.38
C LEU A 112 28.46 4.38 37.20
N LEU A 113 29.46 5.26 37.09
CA LEU A 113 29.60 6.17 35.96
C LEU A 113 29.72 5.40 34.65
N ALA A 114 30.56 4.35 34.60
CA ALA A 114 30.69 3.52 33.41
C ALA A 114 29.34 2.87 33.02
N VAL A 115 28.56 2.36 33.98
CA VAL A 115 27.23 1.79 33.72
C VAL A 115 26.24 2.86 33.24
N GLU A 116 26.25 4.05 33.83
CA GLU A 116 25.36 5.14 33.41
C GLU A 116 25.71 5.63 32.00
N GLU A 117 26.98 5.93 31.76
CA GLU A 117 27.49 6.40 30.47
C GLU A 117 27.25 5.36 29.38
N THR A 118 27.59 4.09 29.63
CA THR A 118 27.29 3.01 28.67
C THR A 118 25.79 2.85 28.44
N GLY A 119 24.97 3.00 29.48
CA GLY A 119 23.51 3.01 29.37
C GLY A 119 22.98 4.15 28.51
N GLN A 120 23.51 5.37 28.67
CA GLN A 120 23.18 6.54 27.85
C GLN A 120 23.62 6.32 26.40
N LEU A 121 24.88 5.90 26.18
CA LEU A 121 25.41 5.59 24.85
C LEU A 121 24.61 4.50 24.12
N ILE A 122 24.13 3.48 24.84
CA ILE A 122 23.26 2.45 24.26
C ILE A 122 21.92 3.05 23.83
N LYS A 123 21.31 3.93 24.63
CA LYS A 123 20.04 4.60 24.28
C LYS A 123 20.21 5.51 23.07
N GLU A 124 21.25 6.33 23.06
CA GLU A 124 21.61 7.20 21.94
C GLU A 124 21.95 6.40 20.67
N GLY A 125 22.70 5.31 20.84
CA GLY A 125 23.01 4.36 19.78
C GLY A 125 21.75 3.76 19.17
N LYS A 126 20.80 3.30 19.99
CA LYS A 126 19.51 2.77 19.50
C LYS A 126 18.71 3.82 18.74
N PHE A 127 18.65 5.05 19.26
CA PHE A 127 17.95 6.15 18.60
C PHE A 127 18.61 6.55 17.27
N SER A 128 19.94 6.61 17.21
CA SER A 128 20.65 6.91 15.97
C SER A 128 20.48 5.80 14.93
N VAL A 129 20.49 4.53 15.33
CA VAL A 129 20.21 3.39 14.46
C VAL A 129 18.78 3.45 13.90
N SER A 130 17.77 3.75 14.73
CA SER A 130 16.39 3.87 14.23
C SER A 130 16.23 5.03 13.24
N VAL A 131 16.78 6.20 13.55
CA VAL A 131 16.70 7.37 12.65
C VAL A 131 17.44 7.13 11.34
N THR A 132 18.61 6.47 11.38
CA THR A 132 19.37 6.14 10.16
C THR A 132 18.66 5.06 9.33
N ALA A 133 18.00 4.09 9.96
CA ALA A 133 17.20 3.08 9.27
C ALA A 133 16.00 3.70 8.54
N GLU A 134 15.29 4.63 9.17
CA GLU A 134 14.19 5.38 8.53
C GLU A 134 14.67 6.25 7.37
N LYS A 135 15.81 6.93 7.51
CA LYS A 135 16.41 7.69 6.40
C LYS A 135 16.81 6.77 5.26
N LEU A 136 17.40 5.62 5.56
CA LEU A 136 17.82 4.65 4.55
C LEU A 136 16.63 4.07 3.78
N SER A 137 15.50 3.80 4.44
CA SER A 137 14.29 3.33 3.76
C SER A 137 13.69 4.41 2.86
N ALA A 138 13.64 5.66 3.33
CA ALA A 138 13.20 6.80 2.53
C ALA A 138 14.09 7.04 1.30
N ASP A 139 15.41 6.95 1.46
CA ASP A 139 16.36 7.12 0.37
C ASP A 139 16.30 5.98 -0.66
N ARG A 140 16.04 4.74 -0.21
CA ARG A 140 15.80 3.61 -1.12
C ARG A 140 14.54 3.81 -1.96
N GLU A 141 13.46 4.31 -1.35
CA GLU A 141 12.23 4.60 -2.10
C GLU A 141 12.43 5.73 -3.10
N ARG A 142 13.13 6.80 -2.70
CA ARG A 142 13.53 7.88 -3.63
C ARG A 142 14.36 7.36 -4.79
N LEU A 143 15.34 6.50 -4.53
CA LEU A 143 16.17 5.89 -5.57
C LEU A 143 15.32 5.06 -6.54
N ARG A 144 14.36 4.29 -6.03
CA ARG A 144 13.43 3.52 -6.88
C ARG A 144 12.61 4.40 -7.81
N ILE A 145 12.10 5.52 -7.29
CA ILE A 145 11.34 6.50 -8.07
C ILE A 145 12.24 7.14 -9.14
N GLU A 146 13.45 7.56 -8.78
CA GLU A 146 14.39 8.16 -9.73
C GLU A 146 14.85 7.17 -10.81
N GLU A 147 15.03 5.90 -10.48
CA GLU A 147 15.31 4.86 -11.47
C GLU A 147 14.15 4.66 -12.44
N ALA A 148 12.90 4.69 -11.96
CA ALA A 148 11.72 4.63 -12.82
C ALA A 148 11.64 5.86 -13.74
N ASN A 149 11.81 7.06 -13.19
CA ASN A 149 11.85 8.31 -13.95
C ASN A 149 12.94 8.30 -15.03
N LEU A 150 14.11 7.75 -14.71
CA LEU A 150 15.21 7.60 -15.67
C LEU A 150 14.86 6.62 -16.79
N ARG A 151 14.21 5.50 -16.48
CA ARG A 151 13.75 4.53 -17.49
C ARG A 151 12.72 5.16 -18.42
N ASP A 152 11.75 5.89 -17.86
CA ASP A 152 10.71 6.58 -18.64
C ASP A 152 11.34 7.66 -19.52
N SER A 153 12.25 8.45 -18.98
CA SER A 153 12.98 9.47 -19.75
C SER A 153 13.79 8.86 -20.90
N ARG A 154 14.40 7.69 -20.69
CA ARG A 154 15.11 6.95 -21.75
C ARG A 154 14.17 6.44 -22.83
N ALA A 155 13.00 5.91 -22.45
CA ALA A 155 11.98 5.43 -23.38
C ALA A 155 11.38 6.57 -24.21
N ILE A 156 11.11 7.73 -23.58
CA ILE A 156 10.68 8.94 -24.27
C ILE A 156 11.77 9.40 -25.25
N ALA A 157 13.04 9.42 -24.81
CA ALA A 157 14.15 9.84 -25.66
C ALA A 157 14.34 8.89 -26.87
N SER A 158 14.23 7.57 -26.70
CA SER A 158 14.28 6.63 -27.82
C SER A 158 13.10 6.79 -28.75
N GLY A 159 11.87 6.88 -28.23
CA GLY A 159 10.66 7.10 -29.02
C GLY A 159 10.69 8.40 -29.83
N LEU A 160 11.23 9.47 -29.25
CA LEU A 160 11.44 10.75 -29.95
C LEU A 160 12.50 10.63 -31.05
N ARG A 161 13.63 9.95 -30.80
CA ARG A 161 14.64 9.69 -31.84
C ARG A 161 14.06 8.89 -33.01
N GLU A 162 13.31 7.82 -32.73
CA GLU A 162 12.63 7.03 -33.75
C GLU A 162 11.62 7.84 -34.54
N ARG A 163 10.84 8.70 -33.87
CA ARG A 163 9.87 9.57 -34.55
C ARG A 163 10.57 10.61 -35.43
N ILE A 164 11.66 11.21 -34.96
CA ILE A 164 12.49 12.12 -35.75
C ILE A 164 13.01 11.40 -36.99
N GLN A 165 13.52 10.17 -36.84
CA GLN A 165 14.02 9.39 -37.96
C GLN A 165 12.90 9.05 -38.96
N ARG A 166 11.75 8.56 -38.47
CA ARG A 166 10.57 8.29 -39.32
C ARG A 166 10.11 9.53 -40.08
N ILE A 167 10.10 10.70 -39.45
CA ILE A 167 9.73 11.96 -40.12
C ILE A 167 10.77 12.34 -41.18
N ARG A 168 12.08 12.18 -40.91
CA ARG A 168 13.13 12.42 -41.90
C ARG A 168 12.98 11.49 -43.10
N ASP A 169 12.77 10.20 -42.86
CA ASP A 169 12.60 9.19 -43.91
C ASP A 169 11.32 9.46 -44.72
N ALA A 170 10.21 9.79 -44.06
CA ALA A 170 8.96 10.15 -44.73
C ALA A 170 9.10 11.43 -45.56
N ASN A 171 9.81 12.44 -45.05
CA ASN A 171 10.07 13.68 -45.80
C ASN A 171 10.99 13.43 -47.01
N ALA A 172 11.97 12.53 -46.89
CA ALA A 172 12.80 12.12 -48.02
C ALA A 172 11.96 11.42 -49.09
N ARG A 173 11.12 10.45 -48.72
CA ARG A 173 10.20 9.77 -49.64
C ARG A 173 9.22 10.75 -50.31
N LYS A 174 8.65 11.69 -49.55
CA LYS A 174 7.75 12.72 -50.10
C LYS A 174 8.43 13.65 -51.10
N ARG A 175 9.75 13.89 -50.99
CA ARG A 175 10.50 14.65 -52.00
C ARG A 175 10.70 13.87 -53.30
N GLU A 176 10.71 12.54 -53.24
CA GLU A 176 10.90 11.64 -54.39
C GLU A 176 9.57 11.26 -55.07
N GLN A 177 8.46 11.26 -54.35
CA GLN A 177 7.14 10.86 -54.86
C GLN A 177 6.37 11.99 -55.54
N THR A 178 5.58 11.64 -56.56
CA THR A 178 4.64 12.57 -57.21
C THR A 178 3.38 12.77 -56.34
N PRO A 179 2.69 13.93 -56.41
CA PRO A 179 1.52 14.22 -55.59
C PRO A 179 0.37 13.21 -55.76
N ALA A 180 0.24 12.57 -56.93
CA ALA A 180 -0.72 11.50 -57.17
C ALA A 180 -0.40 10.22 -56.37
N GLN A 181 0.88 9.87 -56.21
CA GLN A 181 1.32 8.71 -55.42
C GLN A 181 1.09 8.94 -53.93
N VAL A 182 1.34 10.16 -53.43
CA VAL A 182 1.09 10.53 -52.03
C VAL A 182 -0.41 10.41 -51.68
N ALA A 183 -1.30 10.87 -52.57
CA ALA A 183 -2.74 10.74 -52.36
C ALA A 183 -3.20 9.28 -52.28
N GLN A 184 -2.65 8.41 -53.13
CA GLN A 184 -2.97 6.99 -53.12
C GLN A 184 -2.47 6.27 -51.85
N GLU A 185 -1.30 6.65 -51.33
CA GLU A 185 -0.75 6.13 -50.08
C GLU A 185 -1.63 6.52 -48.87
N VAL A 186 -2.06 7.78 -48.78
CA VAL A 186 -2.96 8.25 -47.72
C VAL A 186 -4.29 7.48 -47.73
N VAL A 187 -4.86 7.25 -48.92
CA VAL A 187 -6.09 6.45 -49.06
C VAL A 187 -5.85 5.00 -48.63
N ALA A 188 -4.68 4.42 -48.96
CA ALA A 188 -4.34 3.06 -48.55
C ALA A 188 -4.15 2.95 -47.03
N GLU A 189 -3.49 3.91 -46.39
CA GLU A 189 -3.35 3.98 -44.93
C GLU A 189 -4.72 4.12 -44.25
N GLN A 190 -5.58 4.99 -44.76
CA GLN A 190 -6.92 5.17 -44.19
C GLN A 190 -7.76 3.89 -44.34
N LYS A 191 -7.65 3.20 -45.48
CA LYS A 191 -8.30 1.89 -45.68
C LYS A 191 -7.77 0.84 -44.70
N LYS A 192 -6.46 0.82 -44.39
CA LYS A 192 -5.91 -0.09 -43.38
C LYS A 192 -6.45 0.22 -41.99
N LYS A 193 -6.45 1.50 -41.58
CA LYS A 193 -7.00 1.93 -40.29
C LYS A 193 -8.48 1.60 -40.15
N ASN A 194 -9.28 1.77 -41.22
CA ASN A 194 -10.68 1.38 -41.20
C ASN A 194 -10.82 -0.13 -41.00
N LYS A 195 -10.06 -0.95 -41.76
CA LYS A 195 -10.06 -2.42 -41.58
C LYS A 195 -9.67 -2.85 -40.16
N ASP A 196 -8.70 -2.19 -39.54
CA ASP A 196 -8.27 -2.52 -38.18
C ASP A 196 -9.37 -2.15 -37.16
N LYS A 197 -10.08 -1.04 -37.36
CA LYS A 197 -11.25 -0.68 -36.56
C LYS A 197 -12.40 -1.65 -36.75
N ASP A 198 -12.67 -2.05 -37.99
CA ASP A 198 -13.72 -3.02 -38.31
C ASP A 198 -13.43 -4.37 -37.62
N ARG A 199 -12.16 -4.81 -37.63
CA ARG A 199 -11.72 -6.01 -36.89
C ARG A 199 -11.93 -5.87 -35.40
N ALA A 200 -11.41 -4.80 -34.78
CA ALA A 200 -11.57 -4.58 -33.35
C ALA A 200 -13.05 -4.47 -32.93
N SER A 201 -13.90 -3.88 -33.78
CA SER A 201 -15.35 -3.81 -33.56
C SER A 201 -16.00 -5.18 -33.61
N ASN A 202 -15.59 -6.05 -34.55
CA ASN A 202 -16.10 -7.41 -34.65
C ASN A 202 -15.65 -8.26 -33.45
N ASP A 203 -14.38 -8.18 -33.06
CA ASP A 203 -13.84 -8.88 -31.90
C ASP A 203 -14.57 -8.48 -30.60
N LEU A 204 -14.85 -7.18 -30.44
CA LEU A 204 -15.62 -6.66 -29.31
C LEU A 204 -17.07 -7.14 -29.34
N ARG A 205 -17.69 -7.19 -30.53
CA ARG A 205 -19.05 -7.70 -30.70
C ARG A 205 -19.14 -9.17 -30.31
N GLU A 206 -18.20 -9.99 -30.76
CA GLU A 206 -18.12 -11.42 -30.41
C GLU A 206 -17.90 -11.62 -28.90
N ALA A 207 -16.99 -10.86 -28.29
CA ALA A 207 -16.77 -10.92 -26.84
C ALA A 207 -18.02 -10.52 -26.04
N LEU A 208 -18.76 -9.51 -26.51
CA LEU A 208 -20.03 -9.10 -25.91
C LEU A 208 -21.10 -10.17 -26.08
N GLU A 209 -21.22 -10.78 -27.26
CA GLU A 209 -22.19 -11.84 -27.53
C GLU A 209 -21.93 -13.04 -26.60
N ASN A 210 -20.68 -13.47 -26.47
CA ASN A 210 -20.27 -14.54 -25.56
C ASN A 210 -20.55 -14.19 -24.09
N PHE A 211 -20.26 -12.96 -23.67
CA PHE A 211 -20.55 -12.50 -22.30
C PHE A 211 -22.05 -12.56 -22.00
N ILE A 212 -22.90 -12.14 -22.94
CA ILE A 212 -24.35 -12.19 -22.81
C ILE A 212 -24.80 -13.64 -22.64
N ASP A 213 -24.34 -14.53 -23.50
CA ASP A 213 -24.80 -15.92 -23.51
C ASP A 213 -24.31 -16.70 -22.29
N GLU A 214 -23.06 -16.53 -21.88
CA GLU A 214 -22.42 -17.29 -20.80
C GLU A 214 -22.74 -16.75 -19.40
N THR A 215 -22.67 -15.44 -19.20
CA THR A 215 -22.74 -14.85 -17.86
C THR A 215 -24.05 -14.13 -17.60
N LEU A 216 -24.53 -13.32 -18.54
CA LEU A 216 -25.66 -12.43 -18.31
C LEU A 216 -27.01 -13.16 -18.43
N ALA A 217 -27.16 -14.03 -19.43
CA ALA A 217 -28.38 -14.77 -19.70
C ALA A 217 -28.91 -15.60 -18.51
N PRO A 218 -28.09 -16.37 -17.75
CA PRO A 218 -28.59 -17.07 -16.57
C PRO A 218 -29.02 -16.11 -15.45
N MET A 219 -28.35 -14.96 -15.29
CA MET A 219 -28.72 -13.95 -14.30
C MET A 219 -30.03 -13.24 -14.68
N LEU A 220 -30.20 -12.88 -15.95
CA LEU A 220 -31.43 -12.27 -16.47
C LEU A 220 -32.62 -13.23 -16.32
N ALA A 221 -32.43 -14.50 -16.69
CA ALA A 221 -33.46 -15.52 -16.53
C ALA A 221 -33.84 -15.74 -15.05
N ALA A 222 -32.89 -15.57 -14.11
CA ALA A 222 -33.18 -15.67 -12.68
C ALA A 222 -34.07 -14.52 -12.21
N GLU A 223 -33.77 -13.28 -12.62
CA GLU A 223 -34.55 -12.09 -12.26
C GLU A 223 -35.97 -12.16 -12.83
N ASP A 224 -36.14 -12.56 -14.09
CA ASP A 224 -37.47 -12.72 -14.70
C ASP A 224 -38.33 -13.79 -14.00
N LEU A 225 -37.69 -14.78 -13.35
CA LEU A 225 -38.34 -15.80 -12.52
C LEU A 225 -38.63 -15.33 -11.09
N GLY A 226 -38.38 -14.06 -10.76
CA GLY A 226 -38.55 -13.49 -9.41
C GLY A 226 -37.39 -13.81 -8.46
N GLY A 227 -36.23 -14.15 -9.03
CA GLY A 227 -34.99 -14.40 -8.31
C GLY A 227 -34.24 -13.12 -7.92
N PRO A 228 -32.97 -13.25 -7.48
CA PRO A 228 -32.13 -12.10 -7.14
C PRO A 228 -31.91 -11.19 -8.35
N THR A 229 -31.68 -9.89 -8.11
CA THR A 229 -31.43 -8.96 -9.22
C THR A 229 -30.08 -9.25 -9.87
N VAL A 230 -29.97 -8.95 -11.17
CA VAL A 230 -28.73 -9.17 -11.93
C VAL A 230 -27.55 -8.46 -11.24
N GLY A 231 -26.51 -9.24 -10.91
CA GLY A 231 -25.29 -8.79 -10.21
C GLY A 231 -25.25 -9.05 -8.70
N ASP A 232 -26.35 -9.43 -8.05
CA ASP A 232 -26.36 -9.69 -6.59
C ASP A 232 -25.92 -11.12 -6.22
N ALA A 233 -26.11 -12.08 -7.13
CA ALA A 233 -25.66 -13.45 -6.98
C ALA A 233 -24.52 -13.75 -7.98
N PRO A 234 -23.35 -14.23 -7.54
CA PRO A 234 -22.17 -14.36 -8.40
C PRO A 234 -22.28 -15.49 -9.43
N GLU A 235 -23.12 -16.51 -9.19
CA GLU A 235 -23.28 -17.63 -10.12
C GLU A 235 -24.68 -18.24 -9.96
N VAL A 236 -25.44 -18.32 -11.05
CA VAL A 236 -26.76 -18.97 -11.09
C VAL A 236 -26.65 -20.23 -11.93
N SER A 237 -26.73 -21.40 -11.30
CA SER A 237 -26.66 -22.67 -12.02
C SER A 237 -27.98 -23.00 -12.72
N ASP A 238 -27.91 -23.72 -13.85
CA ASP A 238 -29.09 -24.19 -14.58
C ASP A 238 -30.04 -25.05 -13.72
N THR A 239 -29.51 -25.73 -12.69
CA THR A 239 -30.30 -26.49 -11.71
C THR A 239 -31.20 -25.59 -10.85
N THR A 240 -30.74 -24.39 -10.50
CA THR A 240 -31.52 -23.40 -9.72
C THR A 240 -32.58 -22.70 -10.56
N LEU A 241 -32.29 -22.41 -11.84
CA LEU A 241 -33.27 -21.86 -12.80
C LEU A 241 -34.44 -22.83 -13.07
N ASN A 242 -34.18 -24.14 -13.01
CA ASN A 242 -35.20 -25.17 -13.13
C ASN A 242 -36.07 -25.30 -11.88
N ALA A 243 -35.47 -25.19 -10.69
CA ALA A 243 -36.21 -25.25 -9.43
C ALA A 243 -37.11 -24.01 -9.23
N GLY A 244 -36.71 -22.87 -9.82
CA GLY A 244 -37.42 -21.59 -9.77
C GLY A 244 -37.22 -20.87 -8.44
N TYR A 245 -37.63 -19.60 -8.38
CA TYR A 245 -37.52 -18.78 -7.18
C TYR A 245 -38.86 -18.63 -6.47
N THR A 246 -38.80 -18.46 -5.15
CA THR A 246 -39.97 -18.06 -4.34
C THR A 246 -40.19 -16.55 -4.47
N ALA A 247 -41.39 -16.05 -4.16
CA ALA A 247 -41.71 -14.61 -4.22
C ALA A 247 -40.80 -13.71 -3.34
N HIS A 248 -39.97 -14.30 -2.47
CA HIS A 248 -38.97 -13.62 -1.65
C HIS A 248 -37.53 -13.76 -2.18
N GLY A 249 -37.34 -14.14 -3.46
CA GLY A 249 -36.03 -14.22 -4.11
C GLY A 249 -35.16 -15.41 -3.69
N LYS A 250 -35.65 -16.29 -2.80
CA LYS A 250 -34.91 -17.49 -2.37
C LYS A 250 -35.11 -18.64 -3.35
N PRO A 251 -34.04 -19.38 -3.72
CA PRO A 251 -34.16 -20.53 -4.60
C PRO A 251 -35.09 -21.55 -3.95
N LYS A 252 -36.11 -21.99 -4.69
CA LYS A 252 -37.02 -23.02 -4.24
C LYS A 252 -36.22 -24.31 -4.13
N LYS A 253 -36.21 -24.96 -2.97
CA LYS A 253 -35.54 -26.27 -2.82
C LYS A 253 -36.17 -27.22 -3.84
N SER A 254 -35.36 -27.71 -4.78
CA SER A 254 -35.76 -28.82 -5.63
C SER A 254 -36.19 -29.95 -4.71
N LYS A 255 -37.41 -30.44 -4.88
CA LYS A 255 -37.88 -31.66 -4.23
C LYS A 255 -37.03 -32.81 -4.79
N LEU A 256 -35.86 -33.04 -4.22
CA LEU A 256 -35.18 -34.32 -4.33
C LEU A 256 -36.12 -35.32 -3.65
N PRO A 257 -36.54 -36.40 -4.33
CA PRO A 257 -37.06 -37.54 -3.61
C PRO A 257 -35.88 -38.11 -2.81
N GLU A 258 -35.93 -37.97 -1.48
CA GLU A 258 -35.30 -38.95 -0.60
C GLU A 258 -35.82 -40.32 -1.02
N GLU A 259 -34.93 -41.31 -1.17
CA GLU A 259 -35.39 -42.68 -1.37
C GLU A 259 -36.24 -43.13 -0.18
N PRO A 260 -37.36 -43.80 -0.45
CA PRO A 260 -37.69 -44.93 0.39
C PRO A 260 -37.76 -46.20 -0.46
N GLU A 261 -37.32 -47.27 0.20
CA GLU A 261 -37.33 -48.62 -0.29
C GLU A 261 -38.68 -49.07 -0.86
N GLN A 262 -38.59 -49.92 -1.89
CA GLN A 262 -39.54 -50.97 -2.26
C GLN A 262 -41.03 -50.69 -2.02
N SER A 263 -41.69 -50.10 -3.02
CA SER A 263 -43.10 -50.37 -3.27
C SER A 263 -43.39 -50.27 -4.77
N ASN A 264 -43.55 -51.44 -5.39
CA ASN A 264 -43.93 -51.58 -6.79
C ASN A 264 -45.36 -51.09 -7.00
N GLN A 265 -45.53 -49.84 -7.43
CA GLN A 265 -46.62 -49.36 -8.29
C GLN A 265 -46.44 -47.84 -8.57
N GLN A 266 -45.73 -47.49 -9.64
CA GLN A 266 -45.73 -46.14 -10.19
C GLN A 266 -46.81 -46.05 -11.29
N ARG A 267 -47.73 -45.09 -11.15
CA ARG A 267 -48.78 -44.82 -12.15
C ARG A 267 -48.16 -44.25 -13.43
N ILE A 268 -48.65 -44.72 -14.58
CA ILE A 268 -48.15 -44.40 -15.94
C ILE A 268 -48.09 -42.89 -16.23
N ASP A 269 -48.87 -42.08 -15.50
CA ASP A 269 -48.84 -40.61 -15.60
C ASP A 269 -47.48 -40.00 -15.20
N GLN A 270 -46.63 -40.70 -14.42
CA GLN A 270 -45.28 -40.23 -14.08
C GLN A 270 -44.26 -40.42 -15.22
N PHE A 271 -44.50 -41.33 -16.17
CA PHE A 271 -43.60 -41.52 -17.31
C PHE A 271 -43.72 -40.40 -18.34
N LEU A 272 -44.90 -39.79 -18.49
CA LEU A 272 -45.11 -38.65 -19.38
C LEU A 272 -44.52 -37.33 -18.83
N GLN A 273 -44.33 -37.20 -17.51
CA GLN A 273 -43.72 -36.02 -16.89
C GLN A 273 -42.19 -36.10 -16.71
N ARG A 274 -41.58 -37.28 -16.86
CA ARG A 274 -40.13 -37.44 -16.65
C ARG A 274 -39.29 -37.00 -17.87
N ASN A 275 -39.86 -37.05 -19.08
CA ASN A 275 -39.16 -36.66 -20.31
C ASN A 275 -39.22 -35.17 -20.65
N THR A 276 -39.99 -34.36 -19.91
CA THR A 276 -40.16 -32.92 -20.20
C THR A 276 -39.29 -32.00 -19.34
N ASN A 277 -38.58 -32.53 -18.34
CA ASN A 277 -37.88 -31.71 -17.32
C ASN A 277 -36.37 -31.52 -17.54
N HIS A 278 -35.78 -32.08 -18.61
CA HIS A 278 -34.36 -31.88 -18.94
C HIS A 278 -34.12 -30.90 -20.10
N SER A 279 -35.16 -30.41 -20.79
CA SER A 279 -35.03 -29.44 -21.89
C SER A 279 -35.51 -28.02 -21.54
N ASN A 280 -36.03 -27.79 -20.33
CA ASN A 280 -36.65 -26.51 -19.98
C ASN A 280 -35.68 -25.44 -19.43
N SER A 281 -34.51 -25.79 -18.87
CA SER A 281 -33.52 -24.79 -18.39
C SER A 281 -32.84 -24.06 -19.54
N THR A 282 -32.38 -24.81 -20.54
CA THR A 282 -31.69 -24.25 -21.72
C THR A 282 -32.60 -23.29 -22.46
N ASN A 283 -33.90 -23.59 -22.52
CA ASN A 283 -34.87 -22.73 -23.19
C ASN A 283 -35.03 -21.37 -22.48
N LYS A 284 -35.05 -21.31 -21.14
CA LYS A 284 -35.21 -20.04 -20.40
C LYS A 284 -33.99 -19.13 -20.52
N ARG A 285 -32.78 -19.69 -20.37
CA ARG A 285 -31.52 -18.96 -20.59
C ARG A 285 -31.44 -18.44 -22.02
N GLN A 286 -31.76 -19.28 -23.01
CA GLN A 286 -31.74 -18.89 -24.43
C GLN A 286 -32.79 -17.82 -24.76
N VAL A 287 -33.96 -17.85 -24.13
CA VAL A 287 -34.99 -16.81 -24.30
C VAL A 287 -34.49 -15.46 -23.75
N ALA A 288 -33.90 -15.46 -22.55
CA ALA A 288 -33.34 -14.24 -21.95
C ALA A 288 -32.15 -13.69 -22.76
N ALA A 289 -31.28 -14.56 -23.28
CA ALA A 289 -30.19 -14.19 -24.18
C ALA A 289 -30.72 -13.54 -25.46
N LYS A 290 -31.69 -14.18 -26.13
CA LYS A 290 -32.30 -13.67 -27.36
C LYS A 290 -32.96 -12.31 -27.15
N GLU A 291 -33.70 -12.13 -26.07
CA GLU A 291 -34.33 -10.85 -25.74
C GLU A 291 -33.27 -9.75 -25.52
N MET A 292 -32.16 -10.06 -24.85
CA MET A 292 -31.06 -9.10 -24.66
C MET A 292 -30.38 -8.74 -25.99
N HIS A 293 -30.13 -9.72 -26.86
CA HIS A 293 -29.55 -9.51 -28.19
C HIS A 293 -30.45 -8.67 -29.08
N GLU A 294 -31.74 -9.02 -29.15
CA GLU A 294 -32.74 -8.26 -29.93
C GLU A 294 -32.84 -6.81 -29.45
N LEU A 295 -32.85 -6.61 -28.13
CA LEU A 295 -32.92 -5.27 -27.55
C LEU A 295 -31.64 -4.46 -27.83
N LEU A 296 -30.45 -5.05 -27.70
CA LEU A 296 -29.18 -4.37 -28.03
C LEU A 296 -29.08 -4.05 -29.51
N ASN A 297 -29.46 -4.97 -30.39
CA ASN A 297 -29.47 -4.73 -31.83
C ASN A 297 -30.46 -3.61 -32.21
N ALA A 298 -31.67 -3.62 -31.64
CA ALA A 298 -32.64 -2.55 -31.86
C ALA A 298 -32.14 -1.19 -31.36
N LEU A 299 -31.42 -1.18 -30.24
CA LEU A 299 -30.80 0.03 -29.69
C LEU A 299 -29.63 0.55 -30.54
N LEU A 300 -28.81 -0.36 -31.07
CA LEU A 300 -27.70 -0.01 -31.97
C LEU A 300 -28.23 0.51 -33.32
N GLU A 301 -29.25 -0.12 -33.89
CA GLU A 301 -29.88 0.34 -35.14
C GLU A 301 -30.59 1.70 -34.98
N ALA A 302 -31.08 2.01 -33.78
CA ALA A 302 -31.76 3.27 -33.49
C ALA A 302 -30.79 4.45 -33.25
N ASP A 303 -29.47 4.23 -33.20
CA ASP A 303 -28.41 5.26 -33.08
C ASP A 303 -28.80 6.44 -32.17
N PHE A 304 -29.05 6.15 -30.88
CA PHE A 304 -29.46 7.09 -29.81
C PHE A 304 -30.91 7.59 -29.80
N SER A 305 -31.73 7.14 -30.75
CA SER A 305 -33.18 7.40 -30.75
C SER A 305 -33.89 6.53 -29.71
N TYR A 306 -35.09 6.95 -29.30
CA TYR A 306 -35.91 6.15 -28.40
C TYR A 306 -36.55 4.97 -29.14
N ILE A 307 -36.41 3.78 -28.59
CA ILE A 307 -37.16 2.57 -29.00
C ILE A 307 -38.34 2.34 -28.05
N ASP A 308 -39.45 1.83 -28.58
CA ASP A 308 -40.61 1.43 -27.78
C ASP A 308 -40.43 -0.02 -27.27
N LEU A 309 -40.52 -0.22 -25.96
CA LEU A 309 -40.43 -1.52 -25.31
C LEU A 309 -41.80 -2.20 -25.27
N VAL A 310 -41.83 -3.49 -25.66
CA VAL A 310 -43.03 -4.33 -25.62
C VAL A 310 -43.44 -4.64 -24.17
N ARG A 311 -42.45 -4.85 -23.30
CA ARG A 311 -42.61 -5.14 -21.86
C ARG A 311 -41.42 -4.60 -21.07
N ASP A 312 -41.64 -4.37 -19.77
CA ASP A 312 -40.55 -4.12 -18.83
C ASP A 312 -39.90 -5.46 -18.44
N SER A 313 -38.73 -5.74 -18.99
CA SER A 313 -37.97 -6.99 -18.77
C SER A 313 -36.72 -6.76 -17.93
N ALA A 314 -36.18 -7.84 -17.35
CA ALA A 314 -34.90 -7.78 -16.62
C ALA A 314 -33.77 -7.18 -17.49
N ALA A 315 -33.78 -7.43 -18.80
CA ALA A 315 -32.81 -6.88 -19.75
C ALA A 315 -32.86 -5.34 -19.82
N SER A 316 -34.06 -4.74 -19.94
CA SER A 316 -34.21 -3.28 -19.96
C SER A 316 -33.80 -2.64 -18.63
N ARG A 317 -34.11 -3.27 -17.50
CA ARG A 317 -33.72 -2.78 -16.17
C ARG A 317 -32.21 -2.87 -15.95
N PHE A 318 -31.60 -3.97 -16.38
CA PHE A 318 -30.16 -4.18 -16.29
C PHE A 318 -29.39 -3.08 -17.04
N LEU A 319 -29.77 -2.77 -18.29
CA LEU A 319 -29.07 -1.74 -19.08
C LEU A 319 -29.11 -0.35 -18.45
N ILE A 320 -30.18 -0.03 -17.72
CA ILE A 320 -30.32 1.24 -17.01
C ILE A 320 -29.49 1.23 -15.73
N LYS A 321 -29.53 0.13 -14.96
CA LYS A 321 -28.71 -0.06 -13.76
C LYS A 321 -27.22 -0.01 -14.10
N ALA A 322 -26.83 -0.60 -15.22
CA ALA A 322 -25.48 -0.56 -15.79
C ALA A 322 -25.11 0.81 -16.39
N LYS A 323 -26.05 1.77 -16.42
CA LYS A 323 -25.88 3.11 -17.01
C LYS A 323 -25.44 3.08 -18.47
N VAL A 324 -25.96 2.11 -19.23
CA VAL A 324 -25.76 2.01 -20.69
C VAL A 324 -26.92 2.64 -21.44
N ALA A 325 -28.12 2.61 -20.85
CA ALA A 325 -29.33 3.17 -21.44
C ALA A 325 -30.12 4.04 -20.46
N GLN A 326 -31.02 4.87 -20.99
CA GLN A 326 -31.87 5.77 -20.20
C GLN A 326 -33.33 5.71 -20.67
N PHE A 327 -34.27 5.65 -19.73
CA PHE A 327 -35.69 5.80 -20.02
C PHE A 327 -36.05 7.24 -20.43
N HIS A 328 -37.11 7.38 -21.21
CA HIS A 328 -37.70 8.68 -21.50
C HIS A 328 -38.28 9.27 -20.20
N PRO A 329 -38.02 10.56 -19.88
CA PRO A 329 -38.40 11.17 -18.59
C PRO A 329 -39.91 11.22 -18.33
N ARG A 330 -40.72 11.03 -19.37
CA ARG A 330 -42.20 11.01 -19.28
C ARG A 330 -42.82 9.68 -19.69
N ASP A 331 -42.04 8.76 -20.24
CA ASP A 331 -42.57 7.50 -20.78
C ASP A 331 -41.65 6.33 -20.44
N ALA A 332 -42.07 5.50 -19.49
CA ALA A 332 -41.29 4.35 -19.02
C ALA A 332 -41.21 3.22 -20.08
N ARG A 333 -41.96 3.31 -21.19
CA ARG A 333 -41.87 2.34 -22.29
C ARG A 333 -40.84 2.71 -23.34
N ARG A 334 -40.18 3.86 -23.22
CA ARG A 334 -39.21 4.34 -24.21
C ARG A 334 -37.79 4.31 -23.67
N LEU A 335 -36.90 3.60 -24.37
CA LEU A 335 -35.50 3.43 -23.98
C LEU A 335 -34.56 3.97 -25.07
N ARG A 336 -33.45 4.58 -24.69
CA ARG A 336 -32.39 4.98 -25.63
C ARG A 336 -31.00 4.67 -25.07
N LEU A 337 -30.01 4.50 -25.96
CA LEU A 337 -28.60 4.42 -25.57
C LEU A 337 -28.07 5.77 -25.10
N ILE A 338 -27.15 5.73 -24.14
CA ILE A 338 -26.40 6.90 -23.71
C ILE A 338 -25.26 7.13 -24.70
N ASP A 339 -25.12 8.38 -25.16
CA ASP A 339 -24.01 8.81 -26.00
C ASP A 339 -22.74 9.01 -25.16
N PHE A 340 -21.87 8.00 -25.17
CA PHE A 340 -20.56 8.05 -24.52
C PHE A 340 -19.55 8.96 -25.24
N GLY A 341 -19.79 9.33 -26.49
CA GLY A 341 -18.91 10.19 -27.28
C GLY A 341 -19.02 11.67 -26.92
N ARG A 342 -20.22 12.14 -26.59
CA ARG A 342 -20.45 13.53 -26.14
C ARG A 342 -20.09 13.77 -24.67
N SER A 343 -20.20 12.77 -23.81
CA SER A 343 -19.98 12.93 -22.36
C SER A 343 -18.50 13.04 -21.95
N LEU A 344 -17.56 12.71 -22.84
CA LEU A 344 -16.11 12.86 -22.62
C LEU A 344 -15.56 14.23 -23.06
N GLY A 345 -16.41 15.10 -23.61
CA GLY A 345 -16.04 16.43 -24.11
C GLY A 345 -16.58 17.62 -23.29
N SER A 346 -17.23 17.39 -22.16
CA SER A 346 -17.74 18.42 -21.23
C SER A 346 -17.00 18.42 -19.90
#